data_AF-A0A972SSX5-F1
#
_entry.id   AF-A0A972SSX5-F1
#
_cell.length_a   1.000
_cell.length_b   1.000
_cell.length_c   1.000
_cell.angle_alpha   90.00
_cell.angle_beta   90.00
_cell.angle_gamma   90.00
#
_symmetry.space_group_name_H-M   'P 1'
#
loop_
_entity.id
_entity.type
_entity.pdbx_description
1 polymer ?
#
loop_
_entity_poly.entity_id
_entity_poly.type
_entity_poly.pdbx_seq_one_letter_code
_entity_poly.pdbx_strand_id
1 'polypeptide(L)' 'MQPCNACRELVGKPSSVPPHGDLAASGVSAIGPPIHMTKISSNWNCTVCGSWLYQNTADGTPPNEWVMGEHQLDSPEKA' A
#
# COMPACT_ATOMS: atom_id res chain seq x y z
N MET A 1 -10.18 -8.02 8.93
CA MET A 1 -9.12 -7.61 9.90
C MET A 1 -9.39 -6.18 10.32
N GLN A 2 -9.14 -5.80 11.58
CA GLN A 2 -9.31 -4.41 12.03
C GLN A 2 -7.94 -3.72 12.12
N PRO A 3 -7.75 -2.55 11.50
CA PRO A 3 -6.47 -1.85 11.54
C PRO A 3 -6.12 -1.33 12.93
N CYS A 4 -4.84 -1.41 13.31
CA CYS A 4 -4.35 -0.77 14.53
C CYS A 4 -4.33 0.76 14.39
N ASN A 5 -4.21 1.47 15.51
CA ASN A 5 -4.22 2.95 15.50
C ASN A 5 -3.10 3.53 14.64
N ALA A 6 -1.88 2.99 14.71
CA ALA A 6 -0.75 3.45 13.90
C ALA A 6 -1.03 3.31 12.39
N CYS A 7 -1.65 2.21 11.96
CA CYS A 7 -2.08 2.04 10.57
C CYS A 7 -3.15 3.07 10.18
N ARG A 8 -4.15 3.32 11.04
CA ARG A 8 -5.21 4.30 10.79
C ARG A 8 -4.68 5.73 10.68
N GLU A 9 -3.72 6.09 11.53
CA GLU A 9 -3.10 7.42 11.54
C GLU A 9 -2.27 7.71 10.29
N LEU A 10 -1.77 6.65 9.64
CA LEU A 10 -0.96 6.77 8.44
C LEU A 10 -1.82 6.98 7.18
N VAL A 11 -3.04 6.45 7.13
CA VAL A 11 -3.93 6.60 5.96
C VAL A 11 -4.25 8.07 5.69
N GLY A 12 -4.12 8.47 4.42
CA GLY A 12 -4.32 9.86 3.96
C GLY A 12 -3.17 10.80 4.31
N LYS A 13 -2.09 10.32 4.93
CA LYS A 13 -0.87 11.11 5.12
C LYS A 13 -0.04 11.12 3.84
N PRO A 14 0.80 12.17 3.64
CA PRO A 14 1.78 12.17 2.57
C PRO A 14 2.67 10.93 2.61
N SER A 15 2.97 10.34 1.47
CA SER A 15 3.88 9.19 1.33
C SER A 15 5.30 9.48 1.81
N SER A 16 5.68 10.74 2.00
CA SER A 16 6.96 11.12 2.62
C SER A 16 7.00 10.84 4.13
N VAL A 17 5.86 10.62 4.78
CA VAL A 17 5.81 10.17 6.18
C VAL A 17 6.36 8.74 6.25
N PRO A 18 7.34 8.47 7.13
CA PRO A 18 7.92 7.14 7.24
C PRO A 18 6.90 6.13 7.77
N PRO A 19 7.03 4.85 7.41
CA PRO A 19 6.22 3.79 8.00
C PRO A 19 6.46 3.70 9.51
N HIS A 20 5.43 3.31 10.27
CA HIS A 20 5.62 2.94 11.67
C HIS A 20 6.33 1.57 11.78
N GLY A 21 6.90 1.28 12.95
CA GLY A 21 7.83 0.15 13.14
C GLY A 21 7.25 -1.25 12.90
N ASP A 22 5.93 -1.40 12.87
CA ASP A 22 5.27 -2.70 12.65
C ASP A 22 4.92 -2.96 11.18
N LEU A 23 5.22 -2.03 10.27
CA LEU A 23 5.05 -2.24 8.83
C LEU A 23 6.29 -2.91 8.24
N ALA A 24 6.12 -4.15 7.80
CA ALA A 24 7.12 -4.87 7.03
C ALA A 24 6.94 -4.58 5.53
N ALA A 25 8.04 -4.35 4.83
CA ALA A 25 8.03 -4.20 3.38
C ALA A 25 7.71 -5.56 2.73
N SER A 26 6.71 -5.58 1.84
CA SER A 26 6.18 -6.80 1.22
C SER A 26 6.27 -6.81 -0.30
N GLY A 27 6.64 -5.68 -0.93
CA GLY A 27 6.84 -5.61 -2.38
C GLY A 27 6.59 -4.21 -2.94
N VAL A 28 6.35 -4.16 -4.25
CA VAL A 28 6.00 -2.94 -4.98
C VAL A 28 4.90 -3.25 -6.00
N SER A 29 4.01 -2.29 -6.22
CA SER A 29 3.08 -2.33 -7.35
C SER A 29 3.59 -1.42 -8.46
N ALA A 30 3.45 -1.87 -9.70
CA ALA A 30 3.86 -1.13 -10.89
C ALA A 30 2.85 -1.30 -12.03
N ILE A 31 2.79 -0.31 -12.92
CA ILE A 31 1.96 -0.34 -14.13
C ILE A 31 2.84 -0.20 -15.38
N GLY A 32 2.33 -0.66 -16.53
CA GLY A 32 3.00 -0.53 -17.82
C GLY A 32 3.62 -1.84 -18.32
N PRO A 33 4.16 -1.83 -19.55
CA PRO A 33 4.77 -3.01 -20.15
C PRO A 33 6.07 -3.38 -19.41
N PRO A 34 6.55 -4.64 -19.49
CA PRO A 34 7.74 -5.10 -18.76
C PRO A 34 9.00 -4.27 -18.98
N ILE A 35 9.13 -3.65 -20.15
CA ILE A 35 10.27 -2.80 -20.52
C ILE A 35 10.17 -1.36 -19.99
N HIS A 36 8.98 -0.92 -19.58
CA HIS A 36 8.70 0.43 -19.06
C HIS A 36 7.70 0.34 -17.90
N MET A 37 8.07 -0.37 -16.84
CA MET A 37 7.28 -0.41 -15.62
C MET A 37 7.46 0.88 -14.81
N THR A 38 6.35 1.55 -14.51
CA THR A 38 6.30 2.68 -13.59
C THR A 38 5.82 2.19 -12.23
N LYS A 39 6.63 2.37 -11.20
CA LYS A 39 6.26 2.04 -9.83
C LYS A 39 5.17 3.00 -9.34
N ILE A 40 4.05 2.44 -8.90
CA ILE A 40 2.90 3.21 -8.37
C ILE A 40 2.82 3.18 -6.84
N SER A 41 3.39 2.17 -6.19
CA SER A 41 3.45 2.12 -4.72
C SER A 41 4.52 1.17 -4.17
N SER A 42 4.94 1.42 -2.93
CA SER A 42 5.57 0.41 -2.07
C SER A 42 4.49 -0.27 -1.23
N ASN A 43 4.55 -1.59 -1.11
CA ASN A 43 3.52 -2.39 -0.46
C ASN A 43 4.03 -2.84 0.90
N TRP A 44 3.19 -2.69 1.91
CA TRP A 44 3.52 -2.96 3.31
C TRP A 44 2.46 -3.85 3.95
N ASN A 45 2.89 -4.79 4.78
CA ASN A 45 2.02 -5.57 5.63
C ASN A 45 2.33 -5.30 7.11
N CYS A 46 1.31 -4.95 7.88
CA CYS A 46 1.45 -4.74 9.31
C CYS A 46 1.52 -6.07 10.04
N THR A 47 2.61 -6.34 10.75
CA THR A 47 2.83 -7.60 11.46
C THR A 47 1.95 -7.76 12.70
N VAL A 48 1.36 -6.66 13.19
CA VAL A 48 0.50 -6.66 14.39
C VAL A 48 -0.96 -6.89 14.03
N CYS A 49 -1.51 -6.14 13.07
CA CYS A 49 -2.94 -6.20 12.73
C CYS A 49 -3.25 -6.90 11.39
N GLY A 50 -2.22 -7.26 10.62
CA GLY A 50 -2.37 -7.92 9.31
C GLY A 50 -2.84 -7.01 8.18
N SER A 51 -3.14 -5.73 8.45
CA SER A 51 -3.58 -4.78 7.42
C SER A 51 -2.49 -4.52 6.37
N TRP A 52 -2.95 -4.32 5.13
CA TRP A 52 -2.11 -3.89 4.02
C TRP A 52 -2.17 -2.39 3.84
N LEU A 53 -1.00 -1.78 3.70
CA LEU A 53 -0.84 -0.36 3.41
C LEU A 53 0.03 -0.18 2.18
N TYR A 54 -0.29 0.84 1.40
CA TYR A 54 0.39 1.20 0.18
C TYR A 54 0.89 2.63 0.31
N GLN A 55 2.18 2.81 0.13
CA GLN A 55 2.82 4.12 0.08
C GLN A 55 2.88 4.52 -1.40
N ASN A 56 1.90 5.28 -1.87
CA ASN A 56 1.78 5.60 -3.28
C ASN A 56 2.85 6.59 -3.72
N THR A 57 3.37 6.40 -4.94
CA THR A 57 4.21 7.39 -5.63
C THR A 57 3.33 8.47 -6.26
N ALA A 58 3.93 9.39 -7.01
CA ALA A 58 3.19 10.39 -7.78
C ALA A 58 2.28 9.75 -8.86
N ASP A 59 2.59 8.53 -9.29
CA ASP A 59 1.82 7.77 -10.28
C ASP A 59 0.78 6.84 -9.63
N GLY A 60 0.73 6.78 -8.31
CA GLY A 60 -0.29 6.02 -7.57
C GLY A 60 -1.61 6.78 -7.40
N THR A 61 -2.64 6.08 -6.91
CA THR A 61 -3.98 6.65 -6.72
C THR A 61 -4.46 6.38 -5.30
N PRO A 62 -4.71 7.42 -4.48
CA PRO A 62 -4.33 8.82 -4.65
C PRO A 62 -2.81 9.02 -4.71
N PRO A 63 -2.32 10.05 -5.42
CA PRO A 63 -0.90 10.28 -5.63
C PRO A 63 -0.21 10.80 -4.38
N ASN A 64 1.00 10.30 -4.10
CA ASN A 64 1.83 10.70 -2.97
C ASN A 64 1.15 10.55 -1.60
N GLU A 65 0.23 9.59 -1.45
CA GLU A 65 -0.47 9.33 -0.21
C GLU A 65 -0.34 7.88 0.25
N TRP A 66 -0.42 7.72 1.58
CA TRP A 66 -0.62 6.42 2.20
C TRP A 66 -2.08 6.00 2.08
N VAL A 67 -2.30 4.81 1.54
CA VAL A 67 -3.63 4.20 1.53
C VAL A 67 -3.63 2.85 2.19
N MET A 68 -4.75 2.55 2.82
CA MET A 68 -5.08 1.18 3.18
C MET A 68 -5.60 0.51 1.93
N GLY A 69 -5.23 -0.74 1.70
CA GLY A 69 -5.95 -1.53 0.72
C GLY A 69 -6.40 -2.85 1.30
N GLU A 70 -7.26 -3.48 0.52
CA GLU A 70 -7.81 -4.77 0.82
C GLU A 70 -6.80 -5.82 0.37
N HIS A 71 -6.68 -6.91 1.13
CA HIS A 71 -5.87 -8.04 0.72
C HIS A 71 -6.40 -8.52 -0.63
N GLN A 72 -5.55 -8.58 -1.66
CA GLN A 72 -5.94 -8.90 -3.05
C GLN A 72 -6.54 -10.31 -3.25
N LEU A 73 -6.97 -11.01 -2.21
CA LEU A 73 -7.68 -12.29 -2.30
C LEU A 73 -9.17 -12.16 -2.65
N ASP A 74 -9.72 -10.94 -2.72
CA ASP A 74 -11.13 -10.67 -3.06
C ASP A 74 -11.31 -9.97 -4.43
N SER A 75 -10.38 -10.13 -5.38
CA SER A 75 -10.76 -9.88 -6.78
C SER A 75 -11.59 -11.07 -7.27
N PRO A 76 -12.86 -10.90 -7.68
CA PRO A 76 -13.56 -11.96 -8.35
C PRO A 76 -12.78 -12.26 -9.64
N GLU A 77 -12.35 -13.51 -9.81
CA GLU A 77 -11.95 -14.01 -11.11
C GLU A 77 -13.02 -13.55 -12.12
N LYS A 78 -12.62 -12.68 -13.05
CA LYS A 78 -13.48 -12.31 -14.17
C LYS A 78 -13.74 -13.60 -14.95
N ALA A 79 -14.98 -14.07 -14.86
CA ALA A 79 -15.58 -15.03 -15.80
C ALA A 79 -15.57 -14.49 -17.23
#